data_AF-A0A959Q6D0-F1
#
_entry.id   AF-A0A959Q6D0-F1
#
_cell.length_a   1.000
_cell.length_b   1.000
_cell.length_c   1.000
_cell.angle_alpha   90.00
_cell.angle_beta   90.00
_cell.angle_gamma   90.00
#
_symmetry.space_group_name_H-M   'P 1'
#
loop_
_entity.id
_entity.type
_entity.pdbx_description
1 polymer ?
#
loop_
_entity_poly.entity_id
_entity_poly.type
_entity_poly.pdbx_seq_one_letter_code
_entity_poly.pdbx_strand_id
1 'polypeptide(L)' 'MSTDPQIPYIHRDISWLSFNHRVLQEASDQANPLFERIKFLAIYSNNLDEFFRVRVASLRNLLRLG' A
#
# COMPACT_ATOMS: atom_id res chain seq x y z
N MET A 1 -0.52 32.17 -20.93
CA MET A 1 -0.15 30.74 -20.85
C MET A 1 -0.25 30.33 -19.40
N SER A 2 -1.24 29.53 -19.04
CA SER A 2 -1.48 29.11 -17.65
C SER A 2 -0.39 28.12 -17.23
N THR A 3 0.42 28.49 -16.24
CA THR A 3 1.46 27.65 -15.62
C THR A 3 0.84 26.84 -14.47
N ASP A 4 -0.15 26.00 -14.78
CA ASP A 4 -0.69 25.09 -13.77
C ASP A 4 0.22 23.86 -13.69
N PRO A 5 0.76 23.51 -12.50
CA PRO A 5 1.60 22.33 -12.37
C PRO A 5 0.80 21.07 -12.69
N GLN A 6 1.20 20.38 -13.77
CA GLN A 6 0.69 19.05 -14.12
C GLN A 6 1.13 18.05 -13.05
N ILE A 7 0.21 17.67 -12.17
CA ILE A 7 0.45 16.60 -11.19
C ILE A 7 0.45 15.26 -11.94
N PRO A 8 1.54 14.48 -11.90
CA PRO A 8 1.58 13.17 -12.55
C PRO A 8 0.50 12.24 -11.99
N TYR A 9 -0.26 11.59 -12.86
CA TYR A 9 -1.21 10.56 -12.44
C TYR A 9 -0.47 9.31 -11.94
N ILE A 10 -0.83 8.86 -10.74
CA ILE A 10 -0.32 7.62 -10.15
C ILE A 10 -1.49 6.65 -9.99
N HIS A 11 -1.30 5.41 -10.48
CA HIS A 11 -2.33 4.38 -10.39
C HIS A 11 -2.70 4.06 -8.93
N ARG A 12 -3.99 3.91 -8.65
CA ARG A 12 -4.52 3.72 -7.28
C ARG A 12 -3.84 2.57 -6.53
N ASP A 13 -3.66 1.44 -7.20
CA ASP A 13 -3.06 0.25 -6.56
C ASP A 13 -1.58 0.50 -6.19
N ILE A 14 -0.85 1.31 -6.97
CA ILE A 14 0.52 1.74 -6.65
C ILE A 14 0.52 2.71 -5.47
N SER A 15 -0.38 3.68 -5.45
CA SER A 15 -0.54 4.61 -4.32
C SER A 15 -0.87 3.86 -3.02
N TRP A 16 -1.69 2.81 -3.10
CA TRP A 16 -2.03 1.95 -1.97
C TRP A 16 -0.79 1.17 -1.47
N LEU A 17 -0.01 0.57 -2.37
CA LEU A 17 1.22 -0.14 -2.00
C LEU A 17 2.25 0.80 -1.37
N SER A 18 2.39 2.02 -1.89
CA SER A 18 3.24 3.06 -1.29
C SER A 18 2.76 3.47 0.10
N PHE A 19 1.45 3.51 0.33
CA PHE A 19 0.90 3.71 1.68
C PHE A 19 1.28 2.54 2.61
N ASN A 20 1.05 1.29 2.20
CA ASN A 20 1.37 0.14 3.06
C ASN A 20 2.89 0.03 3.32
N HIS A 21 3.72 0.45 2.37
CA HIS A 21 5.17 0.56 2.57
C HIS A 21 5.53 1.55 3.69
N ARG A 22 4.81 2.66 3.85
CA ARG A 22 5.02 3.58 4.99
C ARG A 22 4.68 2.93 6.33
N VAL A 23 3.68 2.04 6.37
CA VAL A 23 3.39 1.23 7.58
C VAL A 23 4.58 0.33 7.93
N LEU A 24 5.25 -0.25 6.93
CA LEU A 24 6.47 -1.05 7.14
C LEU A 24 7.66 -0.20 7.61
N GLN A 25 7.74 1.07 7.20
CA GLN A 25 8.76 2.00 7.69
C GLN A 25 8.60 2.24 9.20
N GLU A 26 7.37 2.40 9.69
CA GLU A 26 7.11 2.53 11.14
C GLU A 26 7.54 1.29 11.95
N ALA A 27 7.41 0.10 11.37
CA ALA A 27 7.93 -1.13 11.97
C ALA A 27 9.47 -1.18 12.03
N SER A 28 10.13 -0.50 11.10
CA SER A 28 11.59 -0.47 10.97
C SER A 28 12.24 0.64 11.78
N ASP A 29 11.49 1.68 12.15
CA ASP A 29 12.00 2.81 12.92
C ASP A 29 12.36 2.40 14.35
N GLN A 30 13.63 2.62 14.72
CA GLN A 30 14.15 2.31 16.05
C GLN A 30 13.71 3.34 17.11
N ALA A 31 13.19 4.50 16.70
CA ALA A 31 12.57 5.46 17.61
C ALA A 31 11.24 4.95 18.17
N ASN A 32 10.57 4.03 17.48
CA ASN A 32 9.35 3.38 17.95
C ASN A 32 9.70 2.28 18.99
N PRO A 33 8.96 2.20 20.11
CA PRO A 33 9.12 1.09 21.06
C PRO A 33 8.95 -0.27 20.37
N LEU A 34 9.69 -1.28 20.83
CA LEU A 34 9.70 -2.62 20.21
C LEU A 34 8.29 -3.20 20.00
N PHE A 35 7.41 -3.02 20.98
CA PHE A 35 6.05 -3.53 20.88
C PHE A 35 5.22 -2.82 19.80
N GLU A 36 5.38 -1.51 19.63
CA GLU A 36 4.70 -0.76 18.56
C GLU A 36 5.18 -1.19 17.18
N ARG A 37 6.49 -1.45 17.04
CA ARG A 37 7.05 -2.00 15.79
C ARG A 37 6.45 -3.35 15.42
N ILE A 38 6.23 -4.23 16.40
CA ILE A 38 5.54 -5.52 16.20
C ILE A 38 4.08 -5.30 15.78
N LYS A 39 3.38 -4.33 16.38
CA LYS A 39 2.02 -3.97 15.94
C LYS A 39 2.01 -3.48 14.49
N PHE A 40 2.97 -2.64 14.09
CA PHE A 40 3.08 -2.19 12.70
C PHE A 40 3.33 -3.35 11.73
N LEU A 41 4.11 -4.37 12.10
CA LEU A 41 4.25 -5.59 11.29
C LEU A 41 2.92 -6.35 11.15
N ALA A 42 2.14 -6.45 12.22
CA ALA A 42 0.82 -7.09 12.18
C ALA A 42 -0.15 -6.29 11.28
N ILE A 43 -0.16 -4.95 11.40
CA ILE A 43 -0.99 -4.06 10.56
C ILE A 43 -0.58 -4.18 9.09
N TYR A 44 0.72 -4.10 8.78
CA TYR A 44 1.25 -4.25 7.43
C TYR A 44 0.80 -5.55 6.79
N SER A 45 0.91 -6.67 7.52
CA SER A 45 0.56 -8.01 7.05
C SER A 45 -0.94 -8.13 6.80
N ASN A 46 -1.77 -7.66 7.73
CA ASN A 46 -3.23 -7.69 7.58
C ASN A 46 -3.70 -6.85 6.39
N ASN A 47 -3.13 -5.66 6.21
CA ASN A 47 -3.42 -4.81 5.06
C ASN A 47 -3.04 -5.50 3.75
N LEU A 48 -1.86 -6.12 3.70
CA LEU A 48 -1.36 -6.79 2.51
C LEU A 48 -2.24 -7.98 2.13
N ASP A 49 -2.62 -8.81 3.11
CA ASP A 49 -3.55 -9.92 2.90
C ASP A 49 -4.87 -9.45 2.31
N GLU A 50 -5.44 -8.36 2.84
CA GLU A 50 -6.68 -7.80 2.32
C GLU A 50 -6.53 -7.27 0.88
N PHE A 51 -5.42 -6.61 0.57
CA PHE A 51 -5.12 -6.17 -0.79
C PHE A 51 -5.05 -7.35 -1.77
N PHE A 52 -4.40 -8.45 -1.40
CA PHE A 52 -4.36 -9.65 -2.23
C PHE A 52 -5.74 -10.30 -2.39
N ARG A 53 -6.50 -10.40 -1.29
CA ARG A 53 -7.83 -11.01 -1.27
C ARG A 53 -8.81 -10.26 -2.17
N VAL A 54 -8.77 -8.92 -2.17
CA VAL A 54 -9.72 -8.09 -2.91
C VAL A 54 -9.16 -7.66 -4.27
N ARG A 55 -8.03 -6.93 -4.30
CA ARG A 55 -7.53 -6.30 -5.53
C ARG A 55 -6.90 -7.28 -6.49
N VAL A 56 -6.02 -8.16 -6.01
CA VAL A 56 -5.36 -9.13 -6.90
C VAL A 56 -6.37 -10.16 -7.43
N ALA A 57 -7.32 -10.61 -6.61
CA ALA A 57 -8.41 -11.47 -7.08
C ALA A 57 -9.25 -10.80 -8.18
N SER A 58 -9.61 -9.53 -8.01
CA SER A 58 -10.36 -8.76 -9.01
C SER A 58 -9.60 -8.63 -10.33
N LEU A 59 -8.29 -8.31 -10.29
CA LEU A 59 -7.44 -8.21 -11.48
C LEU A 59 -7.32 -9.55 -12.20
N ARG A 60 -7.14 -10.65 -11.46
CA ARG A 60 -7.10 -12.01 -12.04
C ARG A 60 -8.41 -12.37 -12.72
N ASN A 61 -9.55 -11.97 -12.18
CA ASN A 61 -10.85 -12.21 -12.81
C ASN A 61 -11.01 -11.41 -14.10
N LEU A 62 -10.58 -10.14 -14.13
CA LEU A 62 -10.59 -9.32 -15.35
C LEU A 62 -9.71 -9.94 -16.45
N LEU A 63 -8.51 -10.41 -16.10
CA LEU A 63 -7.60 -11.07 -17.04
C LEU A 63 -8.12 -12.43 -17.56
N ARG A 64 -9.07 -13.07 -16.86
CA ARG A 64 -9.71 -14.32 -17.30
C ARG A 64 -10.92 -14.07 -18.20
N LEU A 65 -11.48 -12.86 -18.17
CA LEU A 65 -12.66 -12.46 -18.95
C LEU A 65 -12.30 -11.78 -20.28
N GLY A 66 -11.06 -11.31 -20.42
CA GLY A 66 -10.48 -10.85 -21.69
C GLY A 66 -9.66 -11.94 -22.34
#